data_AF-A0A7V9FZB5-F1
#
_entry.id   AF-A0A7V9FZB5-F1
#
_cell.length_a   1.000
_cell.length_b   1.000
_cell.length_c   1.000
_cell.angle_alpha   90.00
_cell.angle_beta   90.00
_cell.angle_gamma   90.00
#
_symmetry.space_group_name_H-M   'P 1'
#
loop_
_entity.id
_entity.type
_entity.pdbx_description
1 polymer ?
#
loop_
_entity_poly.entity_id
_entity_poly.type
_entity_poly.pdbx_seq_one_letter_code
_entity_poly.pdbx_strand_id
1 'polypeptide(L)'
;MKIAVAGKGGVGKTTLAGTLARALARDGRDVLALDADTNPMLGVSLGVGPERTDLLVAIRQALDDGAVEHQTTAEGLVDVFGTDAPDGVRLVVCTRIERPNPG
;
A
#
# COMPACT_ATOMS: atom_id res chain seq x y z
N MET A 1 -6.60 -1.99 -14.32
CA MET A 1 -6.86 -3.36 -13.82
C MET A 1 -6.87 -3.31 -12.29
N LYS A 2 -7.66 -4.15 -11.60
CA LYS A 2 -7.70 -4.21 -10.13
C LYS A 2 -7.52 -5.67 -9.70
N ILE A 3 -6.62 -5.93 -8.76
CA ILE A 3 -6.32 -7.28 -8.24
C ILE A 3 -6.39 -7.23 -6.72
N ALA A 4 -7.10 -8.18 -6.12
CA ALA A 4 -7.17 -8.36 -4.68
C ALA A 4 -6.57 -9.73 -4.31
N VAL A 5 -5.64 -9.75 -3.35
CA VAL A 5 -5.01 -10.98 -2.85
C VAL A 5 -5.49 -11.20 -1.41
N ALA A 6 -6.27 -12.25 -1.18
CA ALA A 6 -6.86 -12.58 0.12
C ALA A 6 -6.69 -14.07 0.46
N GLY A 7 -6.80 -14.41 1.75
CA GLY A 7 -6.60 -15.78 2.24
C GLY A 7 -6.22 -15.82 3.73
N LYS A 8 -5.99 -17.02 4.26
CA LYS A 8 -5.65 -17.22 5.68
C LYS A 8 -4.28 -16.60 6.05
N GLY A 9 -4.02 -16.44 7.34
CA GLY A 9 -2.68 -16.09 7.84
C GLY A 9 -1.64 -17.14 7.43
N GLY A 10 -0.44 -16.70 7.05
CA GLY A 10 0.68 -17.59 6.73
C GLY A 10 0.71 -18.23 5.34
N VAL A 11 -0.33 -18.07 4.51
CA VAL A 11 -0.39 -18.72 3.16
C VAL A 11 0.45 -18.02 2.08
N GLY A 12 1.27 -17.02 2.43
CA GLY A 12 2.17 -16.33 1.49
C GLY A 12 1.54 -15.17 0.70
N LYS A 13 0.40 -14.62 1.14
CA LYS A 13 -0.32 -13.53 0.44
C LYS A 13 0.55 -12.32 0.15
N THR A 14 1.25 -11.82 1.16
CA THR A 14 2.09 -10.62 1.05
C THR A 14 3.25 -10.86 0.09
N THR A 15 3.88 -12.04 0.15
CA THR A 15 4.92 -12.45 -0.79
C THR A 15 4.40 -12.51 -2.23
N LEU A 16 3.22 -13.11 -2.43
CA LEU A 16 2.58 -13.17 -3.75
C LEU A 16 2.24 -11.78 -4.27
N ALA A 17 1.62 -10.93 -3.44
CA ALA A 17 1.24 -9.58 -3.79
C ALA A 17 2.45 -8.72 -4.17
N GLY A 18 3.52 -8.76 -3.37
CA GLY A 18 4.76 -8.03 -3.67
C GLY A 18 5.44 -8.52 -4.96
N THR A 19 5.49 -9.85 -5.14
CA THR A 19 6.08 -10.45 -6.36
C THR A 19 5.28 -10.06 -7.61
N LEU A 20 3.94 -10.16 -7.54
CA LEU A 20 3.05 -9.80 -8.63
C LEU A 20 3.14 -8.31 -8.97
N ALA A 21 3.17 -7.44 -7.96
CA ALA A 21 3.29 -6.00 -8.15
C ALA A 21 4.58 -5.63 -8.90
N ARG A 22 5.73 -6.17 -8.48
CA ARG A 22 7.01 -5.93 -9.16
C ARG A 22 7.04 -6.54 -10.57
N ALA A 23 6.48 -7.73 -10.75
CA ALA A 23 6.41 -8.37 -12.06
C ALA A 23 5.60 -7.53 -13.05
N LEU A 24 4.44 -7.01 -12.63
CA LEU A 24 3.61 -6.12 -13.45
C LEU A 24 4.31 -4.80 -13.74
N ALA A 25 4.98 -4.20 -12.75
CA ALA A 25 5.70 -2.94 -12.95
C ALA A 25 6.87 -3.09 -13.93
N ARG A 26 7.63 -4.19 -13.83
CA ARG A 26 8.69 -4.54 -14.80
C ARG A 26 8.16 -4.80 -16.21
N ASP A 27 6.90 -5.21 -16.36
CA ASP A 27 6.20 -5.34 -17.64
C ASP A 27 5.71 -3.98 -18.20
N GLY A 28 6.11 -2.86 -17.58
CA GLY A 28 5.75 -1.51 -18.00
C GLY A 28 4.34 -1.08 -17.57
N ARG A 29 3.74 -1.74 -16.57
CA ARG A 29 2.47 -1.30 -15.99
C ARG A 29 2.71 -0.24 -14.92
N ASP A 30 1.85 0.76 -14.85
CA ASP A 30 1.75 1.63 -13.68
C ASP A 30 1.09 0.86 -12.53
N VAL A 31 1.85 0.60 -11.46
CA VAL A 31 1.40 -0.22 -10.33
C VAL A 31 1.32 0.59 -9.05
N LEU A 32 0.11 0.68 -8.51
CA LEU A 32 -0.16 1.08 -7.13
C LEU A 32 -0.46 -0.16 -6.29
N ALA A 33 0.40 -0.43 -5.32
CA ALA A 33 0.21 -1.46 -4.31
C ALA A 33 -0.47 -0.85 -3.07
N LEU A 34 -1.57 -1.45 -2.63
CA LEU A 34 -2.28 -1.09 -1.41
C LEU A 34 -2.12 -2.21 -0.38
N ASP A 35 -1.56 -1.90 0.79
CA ASP A 35 -1.51 -2.81 1.92
C ASP A 35 -2.60 -2.45 2.93
N ALA A 36 -3.60 -3.32 3.03
CA ALA A 36 -4.72 -3.21 3.95
C ALA A 36 -4.77 -4.35 4.97
N ASP A 37 -3.65 -5.06 5.17
CA ASP A 37 -3.54 -6.09 6.20
C ASP A 37 -3.44 -5.43 7.60
N THR A 38 -3.89 -6.13 8.64
CA THR A 38 -3.81 -5.62 10.03
C THR A 38 -2.37 -5.58 10.54
N ASN A 39 -1.49 -6.40 9.95
CA ASN A 39 -0.05 -6.35 10.13
C ASN A 39 0.64 -6.14 8.78
N PRO A 40 0.72 -4.90 8.30
CA PRO A 40 1.19 -4.58 6.95
C PRO A 40 2.69 -4.86 6.80
N MET A 41 3.03 -5.76 5.87
CA MET A 41 4.40 -6.21 5.59
C MET A 41 4.75 -6.11 4.10
N LEU A 42 3.88 -5.52 3.28
CA LEU A 42 4.08 -5.44 1.84
C LEU A 42 5.28 -4.55 1.48
N GLY A 43 5.54 -3.48 2.25
CA GLY A 43 6.71 -2.63 2.03
C GLY A 43 8.03 -3.39 2.15
N VAL A 44 8.17 -4.24 3.16
CA VAL A 44 9.32 -5.14 3.31
C VAL A 44 9.40 -6.11 2.12
N SER A 45 8.27 -6.73 1.73
CA SER A 45 8.24 -7.67 0.61
C SER A 45 8.57 -7.03 -0.74
N LEU A 46 8.24 -5.74 -0.93
CA LEU A 46 8.57 -4.98 -2.14
C LEU A 46 10.05 -4.57 -2.18
N GLY A 47 10.68 -4.44 -1.01
CA GLY A 47 12.08 -4.00 -0.87
C GLY A 47 12.22 -2.53 -0.45
N VAL A 48 11.17 -1.93 0.11
CA VAL A 48 11.19 -0.58 0.69
C VAL A 48 11.99 -0.53 1.99
N GLY A 49 12.10 -1.67 2.68
CA GLY A 49 12.82 -1.82 3.95
C GLY A 49 11.92 -1.66 5.18
N PRO A 50 12.35 -2.19 6.34
CA PRO A 50 11.55 -2.20 7.57
C PRO A 50 11.29 -0.79 8.10
N GLU A 51 12.31 0.06 8.20
CA GLU A 51 12.22 1.42 8.77
C GLU A 51 11.17 2.28 8.05
N ARG A 52 11.21 2.28 6.71
CA ARG A 52 10.24 3.02 5.90
C ARG A 52 8.86 2.37 5.94
N THR A 53 8.76 1.05 6.06
CA THR A 53 7.48 0.37 6.26
C THR A 53 6.85 0.77 7.59
N ASP A 54 7.62 0.76 8.68
CA ASP A 54 7.17 1.15 10.01
C ASP A 54 6.69 2.61 10.05
N LEU A 55 7.36 3.51 9.31
CA LEU A 55 6.90 4.89 9.16
C LEU A 55 5.51 4.98 8.50
N LEU A 56 5.25 4.20 7.46
CA LEU A 56 3.92 4.17 6.82
C LEU A 56 2.85 3.63 7.78
N VAL A 57 3.20 2.64 8.61
CA VAL A 57 2.29 2.13 9.65
C VAL A 57 1.97 3.20 10.70
N ALA A 58 2.98 3.98 11.11
CA ALA A 58 2.79 5.09 12.05
C ALA A 58 1.92 6.19 11.46
N ILE A 59 2.11 6.54 10.18
CA ILE A 59 1.25 7.51 9.47
C ILE A 59 -0.19 7.01 9.41
N ARG A 60 -0.40 5.74 9.06
CA ARG A 60 -1.73 5.11 9.06
C ARG A 60 -2.39 5.19 10.44
N GLN A 61 -1.65 4.92 11.52
CA GLN A 61 -2.16 5.03 12.89
C GLN A 61 -2.53 6.47 13.24
N ALA A 62 -1.70 7.45 12.86
CA ALA A 62 -1.99 8.85 13.10
C ALA A 62 -3.25 9.34 12.34
N LEU A 63 -3.53 8.80 11.16
CA LEU A 63 -4.79 9.01 10.44
C LEU A 63 -5.97 8.39 11.19
N ASP A 64 -5.84 7.12 11.61
CA ASP A 64 -6.89 6.42 12.37
C ASP A 64 -7.22 7.11 13.71
N ASP A 65 -6.22 7.73 14.35
CA ASP A 65 -6.34 8.50 15.59
C ASP A 65 -6.83 9.96 15.38
N GLY A 66 -6.98 10.40 14.13
CA GLY A 66 -7.38 11.77 13.79
C GLY A 66 -6.31 12.84 14.02
N ALA A 67 -5.06 12.44 14.23
CA ALA A 67 -3.91 13.34 14.36
C ALA A 67 -3.44 13.90 13.00
N VAL A 68 -3.82 13.25 11.90
CA VAL A 68 -3.54 13.66 10.52
C VAL A 68 -4.85 13.70 9.75
N GLU A 69 -5.04 14.72 8.90
CA GLU A 69 -6.24 14.82 8.06
C GLU A 69 -6.24 13.80 6.92
N HIS A 70 -7.41 13.22 6.64
CA HIS A 70 -7.60 12.34 5.50
C HIS A 70 -7.50 13.10 4.17
N GLN A 71 -6.88 12.46 3.17
CA GLN A 71 -6.93 12.95 1.80
C GLN A 71 -8.28 12.62 1.17
N THR A 72 -8.83 13.58 0.44
CA THR A 72 -10.16 13.48 -0.19
C THR A 72 -10.12 12.99 -1.63
N THR A 73 -8.91 12.85 -2.19
CA THR A 73 -8.68 12.36 -3.56
C THR A 73 -7.75 11.15 -3.54
N ALA A 74 -7.88 10.29 -4.55
CA ALA A 74 -6.98 9.15 -4.71
C ALA A 74 -5.55 9.62 -4.99
N GLU A 75 -5.38 10.66 -5.81
CA GLU A 75 -4.09 11.27 -6.11
C GLU A 75 -3.43 11.81 -4.84
N GLY A 76 -4.17 12.59 -4.03
CA GLY A 76 -3.68 13.10 -2.76
C GLY A 76 -3.30 11.99 -1.77
N LEU A 77 -4.08 10.91 -1.68
CA LEU A 77 -3.74 9.74 -0.87
C LEU A 77 -2.38 9.17 -1.26
N VAL A 78 -2.12 8.97 -2.56
CA VAL A 78 -0.86 8.38 -3.00
C VAL A 78 0.30 9.37 -2.92
N ASP A 79 0.06 10.65 -3.18
CA ASP A 79 1.11 11.67 -3.17
C ASP A 79 1.55 12.04 -1.74
N VAL A 80 0.62 12.03 -0.78
CA VAL A 80 0.90 12.41 0.61
C VAL A 80 1.28 11.20 1.47
N PHE A 81 0.60 10.05 1.29
CA PHE A 81 0.78 8.87 2.14
C PHE A 81 1.47 7.70 1.43
N GLY A 82 1.82 7.87 0.15
CA GLY A 82 2.52 6.85 -0.60
C GLY A 82 4.03 6.92 -0.45
N THR A 83 4.68 5.85 -0.88
CA THR A 83 6.13 5.80 -1.07
C THR A 83 6.46 5.12 -2.38
N ASP A 84 7.57 5.51 -2.98
CA ASP A 84 8.19 4.74 -4.05
C ASP A 84 8.80 3.46 -3.48
N ALA A 85 8.65 2.39 -4.25
CA ALA A 85 9.24 1.09 -4.02
C ALA A 85 10.04 0.66 -5.27
N PRO A 86 10.89 -0.38 -5.15
CA PRO A 86 11.63 -0.88 -6.29
C PRO A 86 10.75 -1.22 -7.51
N ASP A 87 11.37 -1.19 -8.69
CA ASP A 87 10.74 -1.50 -9.98
C ASP A 87 9.62 -0.53 -10.42
N GLY A 88 9.51 0.65 -9.81
CA GLY A 88 8.50 1.66 -10.17
C GLY A 88 7.12 1.42 -9.55
N VAL A 89 7.04 0.57 -8.52
CA VAL A 89 5.80 0.38 -7.75
C VAL A 89 5.63 1.56 -6.78
N ARG A 90 4.43 2.15 -6.71
CA ARG A 90 4.04 2.99 -5.55
C ARG A 90 3.31 2.16 -4.52
N LEU A 91 3.61 2.36 -3.24
CA LEU A 91 2.99 1.68 -2.11
C LEU A 91 2.24 2.67 -1.24
N VAL A 92 1.02 2.32 -0.83
CA VAL A 92 0.28 2.98 0.25
C VAL A 92 -0.14 1.93 1.26
N VAL A 93 0.01 2.24 2.56
CA VAL A 93 -0.55 1.43 3.65
C VAL A 93 -1.82 2.12 4.13
N CYS A 94 -2.96 1.44 4.07
CA CYS A 94 -4.26 2.01 4.40
C CYS A 94 -5.17 1.01 5.11
N THR A 95 -5.88 1.45 6.15
CA THR A 95 -6.85 0.59 6.86
C THR A 95 -8.17 0.49 6.12
N ARG A 96 -8.61 1.60 5.52
CA ARG A 96 -9.89 1.74 4.86
C ARG A 96 -9.84 2.87 3.83
N ILE A 97 -10.54 2.68 2.72
CA ILE A 97 -10.84 3.74 1.77
C ILE A 97 -12.36 3.93 1.78
N GLU A 98 -12.81 5.10 2.21
CA GLU A 98 -14.21 5.47 2.23
C GLU A 98 -14.51 6.39 1.05
N ARG A 99 -15.64 6.16 0.37
CA ARG A 99 -16.10 6.95 -0.79
C ARG A 99 -15.02 7.12 -1.89
N PRO A 100 -14.54 6.03 -2.50
CA PRO A 100 -13.50 6.09 -3.55
C PRO A 100 -13.93 6.84 -4.83
N ASN A 101 -15.22 7.16 -4.98
CA ASN A 101 -15.75 8.12 -5.95
C ASN A 101 -16.65 9.11 -5.17
N PRO A 102 -16.13 10.28 -4.75
CA PRO A 102 -16.92 11.23 -3.97
C PRO A 102 -18.12 11.84 -4.72
N GLY A 103 -18.18 11.66 -6.04
CA GLY A 103 -19.12 12.40 -6.90
C GLY A 103 -18.51 13.71 -7.38
#